data_AF-A0A1G6W2H5-F1
#
_entry.id   AF-A0A1G6W2H5-F1
#
_cell.length_a   1.000
_cell.length_b   1.000
_cell.length_c   1.000
_cell.angle_alpha   90.00
_cell.angle_beta   90.00
_cell.angle_gamma   90.00
#
_symmetry.space_group_name_H-M   'P 1'
#
loop_
_entity.id
_entity.type
_entity.pdbx_description
1 polymer ?
#
loop_
_entity_poly.entity_id
_entity_poly.type
_entity_poly.pdbx_seq_one_letter_code
_entity_poly.pdbx_strand_id
1 'polypeptide(L)'
;MREVGKDHQARTDPAIEAERVEHLAEAIPTRNWSDRSAGAGSRGQRVYAWGYLALDSAGAAGERGLLVRWNRRKDEYAYYLTFLPEAATGAGLARLIRIAGLRGPIETTFQDAKGCFGLDEHQMRTWISVRRWITLALVAACATAIAHQRAQAAGSRLTLTGLACLYGEITRAVHHDDFHNHWSEWICDHNEQARRSHYQRRGDHQPS
;
A
#
# COMPACT_ATOMS: atom_id res chain seq x y z
N MET A 1 12.96 -1.03 4.29
CA MET A 1 12.68 -1.83 5.50
C MET A 1 11.95 -3.10 5.09
N ARG A 2 12.31 -4.25 5.65
CA ARG A 2 11.74 -5.56 5.31
C ARG A 2 11.40 -6.33 6.58
N GLU A 3 10.20 -6.88 6.67
CA GLU A 3 9.82 -7.80 7.77
C GLU A 3 10.46 -9.18 7.54
N VAL A 4 10.96 -9.78 8.61
CA VAL A 4 11.61 -11.10 8.58
C VAL A 4 11.05 -12.00 9.67
N GLY A 5 11.14 -13.31 9.43
CA GLY A 5 10.80 -14.32 10.45
C GLY A 5 11.84 -14.38 11.56
N LYS A 6 11.44 -14.95 12.70
CA LYS A 6 12.29 -15.11 13.90
C LYS A 6 13.58 -15.91 13.66
N ASP A 7 13.56 -16.81 12.69
CA ASP A 7 14.68 -17.67 12.30
C ASP A 7 15.68 -17.00 11.34
N HIS A 8 15.42 -15.75 10.95
CA HIS A 8 16.31 -15.04 10.05
C HIS A 8 17.68 -14.82 10.71
N GLN A 9 18.75 -15.07 9.96
CA GLN A 9 20.12 -14.92 10.45
C GLN A 9 20.60 -13.49 10.20
N ALA A 10 21.15 -12.86 11.22
CA ALA A 10 21.77 -11.55 11.13
C ALA A 10 23.01 -11.48 12.03
N ARG A 11 23.93 -10.57 11.73
CA ARG A 11 25.15 -10.37 12.51
C ARG A 11 25.29 -8.91 12.94
N THR A 12 25.75 -8.67 14.15
CA THR A 12 25.98 -7.34 14.73
C THR A 12 27.37 -6.81 14.41
N ASP A 13 28.36 -7.71 14.38
CA ASP A 13 29.77 -7.42 14.13
C ASP A 13 30.31 -8.41 13.07
N PRO A 14 31.18 -7.98 12.14
CA PRO A 14 31.82 -8.89 11.20
C PRO A 14 32.64 -10.02 11.85
N ALA A 15 33.12 -9.85 13.09
CA ALA A 15 33.87 -10.85 13.85
C ALA A 15 32.97 -11.86 14.59
N ILE A 16 31.67 -11.61 14.69
CA ILE A 16 30.70 -12.47 15.36
C ILE A 16 29.93 -13.28 14.31
N GLU A 17 29.68 -14.55 14.60
CA GLU A 17 28.86 -15.40 13.74
C GLU A 17 27.42 -14.86 13.63
N ALA A 18 26.77 -15.09 12.50
CA ALA A 18 25.37 -14.73 12.37
C ALA A 18 24.52 -15.57 13.32
N GLU A 19 23.57 -14.93 13.98
CA GLU A 19 22.61 -15.59 14.86
C GLU A 19 21.17 -15.22 14.51
N ARG A 20 20.22 -15.97 15.07
CA ARG A 20 18.79 -15.78 14.84
C ARG A 20 18.36 -14.43 15.41
N VAL A 21 17.55 -13.68 14.66
CA VAL A 21 17.04 -12.36 15.09
C VAL A 21 16.26 -12.41 16.39
N GLU A 22 15.69 -13.55 16.79
CA GLU A 22 15.08 -13.71 18.10
C GLU A 22 16.10 -13.69 19.25
N HIS A 23 17.25 -14.34 19.10
CA HIS A 23 18.32 -14.30 20.10
C HIS A 23 18.93 -12.89 20.20
N LEU A 24 19.10 -12.21 19.06
CA LEU A 24 19.52 -10.80 19.02
C LEU A 24 18.54 -9.89 19.76
N ALA A 25 17.24 -10.17 19.66
CA ALA A 25 16.22 -9.39 20.34
C ALA A 25 16.21 -9.61 21.86
N GLU A 26 16.45 -10.85 22.31
CA GLU A 26 16.62 -11.19 23.73
C GLU A 26 17.85 -10.52 24.34
N ALA A 27 18.91 -10.34 23.55
CA ALA A 27 20.12 -9.65 23.97
C ALA A 27 19.95 -8.12 24.12
N ILE A 28 18.84 -7.53 23.66
CA ILE A 28 18.60 -6.08 23.78
C ILE A 28 18.38 -5.73 25.26
N PRO A 29 19.26 -4.91 25.88
CA PRO A 29 19.10 -4.51 27.27
C PRO A 29 17.74 -3.84 27.52
N THR A 30 17.10 -4.11 28.65
CA THR A 30 15.76 -3.58 28.98
C THR A 30 15.66 -2.06 28.83
N ARG A 31 16.74 -1.32 29.14
CA ARG A 31 16.82 0.15 29.01
C ARG A 31 16.77 0.67 27.57
N ASN A 32 17.09 -0.18 26.59
CA ASN A 32 17.11 0.17 25.17
C ASN A 32 15.73 -0.05 24.51
N TRP A 33 14.75 -0.56 25.25
CA TRP A 33 13.37 -0.64 24.82
C TRP A 33 12.63 0.66 25.08
N SER A 34 11.90 1.15 24.09
CA SER A 34 11.11 2.38 24.20
C SER A 34 9.65 2.14 23.81
N ASP A 35 8.72 2.51 24.68
CA ASP A 35 7.30 2.48 24.37
C ASP A 35 6.93 3.66 23.46
N ARG A 36 6.51 3.35 22.24
CA ARG A 36 6.19 4.34 21.21
C ARG A 36 5.02 3.87 20.36
N SER A 37 4.24 4.84 19.86
CA SER A 37 3.14 4.55 18.94
C SER A 37 3.64 4.27 17.53
N ALA A 38 3.12 3.21 16.91
CA ALA A 38 3.24 2.91 15.49
C ALA A 38 2.29 3.75 14.61
N GLY A 39 1.61 4.74 15.19
CA GLY A 39 0.55 5.51 14.55
C GLY A 39 -0.85 5.15 15.06
N ALA A 40 -1.83 5.91 14.59
CA ALA A 40 -3.24 5.69 14.90
C ALA A 40 -3.76 4.45 14.17
N GLY A 41 -4.47 3.58 14.91
CA GLY A 41 -5.28 2.51 14.35
C GLY A 41 -6.77 2.74 14.63
N SER A 42 -7.61 1.80 14.16
CA SER A 42 -9.07 1.86 14.34
C SER A 42 -9.55 1.86 15.79
N ARG A 43 -8.69 1.43 16.74
CA ARG A 43 -8.96 1.42 18.19
C ARG A 43 -8.09 2.42 18.96
N GLY A 44 -7.55 3.43 18.30
CA GLY A 44 -6.65 4.42 18.90
C GLY A 44 -5.16 4.12 18.65
N GLN A 45 -4.28 4.72 19.46
CA GLN A 45 -2.83 4.65 19.26
C GLN A 45 -2.30 3.21 19.41
N ARG A 46 -1.52 2.76 18.43
CA ARG A 46 -0.91 1.42 18.44
C ARG A 46 0.44 1.48 19.15
N VAL A 47 0.41 1.48 20.49
CA VAL A 47 1.62 1.53 21.31
C VAL A 47 2.24 0.14 21.44
N TYR A 48 3.54 0.06 21.16
CA TYR A 48 4.36 -1.14 21.34
C TYR A 48 5.69 -0.75 21.98
N ALA A 49 6.38 -1.73 22.57
CA ALA A 49 7.77 -1.57 22.95
C ALA A 49 8.64 -1.79 21.72
N TRP A 50 9.61 -0.91 21.50
CA TRP A 50 10.50 -0.96 20.35
C TRP A 50 11.95 -1.05 20.79
N GLY A 51 12.68 -1.98 20.19
CA GLY A 51 14.14 -2.11 20.31
C GLY A 51 14.79 -1.88 18.95
N TYR A 52 16.01 -1.37 18.95
CA TYR A 52 16.82 -1.22 17.74
C TYR A 52 18.24 -1.67 18.01
N LEU A 53 18.78 -2.44 17.08
CA LEU A 53 20.14 -2.95 17.11
C LEU A 53 20.82 -2.66 15.78
N ALA A 54 22.00 -2.05 15.82
CA ALA A 54 22.83 -1.90 14.63
C ALA A 54 23.34 -3.27 14.20
N LEU A 55 23.27 -3.55 12.90
CA LEU A 55 23.82 -4.76 12.31
C LEU A 55 25.08 -4.42 11.54
N ASP A 56 25.93 -5.42 11.32
CA ASP A 56 27.06 -5.23 10.45
C ASP A 56 26.57 -4.85 9.04
N SER A 57 27.17 -3.80 8.51
CA SER A 57 26.80 -3.22 7.22
C SER A 57 27.57 -3.87 6.07
N ALA A 58 28.56 -4.73 6.35
CA ALA A 58 29.31 -5.51 5.37
C ALA A 58 29.87 -4.66 4.20
N GLY A 59 30.33 -3.44 4.50
CA GLY A 59 30.87 -2.50 3.50
C GLY A 59 29.80 -1.79 2.66
N ALA A 60 28.51 -1.89 2.99
CA ALA A 60 27.47 -1.12 2.31
C ALA A 60 27.59 0.40 2.59
N ALA A 61 27.22 1.22 1.62
CA ALA A 61 27.15 2.68 1.74
C ALA A 61 25.91 3.13 2.56
N GLY A 62 25.82 2.65 3.80
CA GLY A 62 24.71 2.90 4.72
C GLY A 62 24.68 1.94 5.89
N GLU A 63 23.84 2.23 6.89
CA GLU A 63 23.70 1.45 8.11
C GLU A 63 22.60 0.39 7.96
N ARG A 64 22.95 -0.85 8.31
CA ARG A 64 21.98 -1.92 8.53
C ARG A 64 21.56 -1.96 9.99
N GLY A 65 20.31 -2.36 10.22
CA GLY A 65 19.80 -2.50 11.57
C GLY A 65 18.67 -3.51 11.66
N LEU A 66 18.40 -3.92 12.89
CA LEU A 66 17.27 -4.73 13.29
C LEU A 66 16.37 -3.88 14.18
N LEU A 67 15.19 -3.54 13.68
CA LEU A 67 14.11 -2.95 14.47
C LEU A 67 13.21 -4.07 14.96
N VAL A 68 13.01 -4.14 16.27
CA VAL A 68 12.17 -5.14 16.93
C VAL A 68 10.96 -4.44 17.53
N ARG A 69 9.77 -4.98 17.23
CA ARG A 69 8.51 -4.56 17.84
C ARG A 69 8.04 -5.65 18.79
N TRP A 70 7.75 -5.28 20.03
CA TRP A 70 7.19 -6.18 21.03
C TRP A 70 5.82 -5.70 21.51
N ASN A 71 4.82 -6.55 21.31
CA ASN A 71 3.48 -6.40 21.84
C ASN A 71 3.40 -7.06 23.22
N ARG A 72 3.73 -6.30 24.28
CA ARG A 72 3.73 -6.77 25.67
C ARG A 72 2.42 -7.39 26.15
N ARG A 73 1.28 -7.04 25.55
CA ARG A 73 -0.03 -7.60 25.96
C ARG A 73 -0.25 -9.02 25.48
N LYS A 74 0.29 -9.35 24.31
CA LYS A 74 0.15 -10.68 23.68
C LYS A 74 1.45 -11.49 23.70
N ASP A 75 2.52 -10.86 24.16
CA ASP A 75 3.88 -11.35 24.08
C ASP A 75 4.32 -11.75 22.66
N GLU A 76 3.97 -10.90 21.68
CA GLU A 76 4.28 -11.13 20.27
C GLU A 76 5.39 -10.20 19.79
N TYR A 77 6.41 -10.77 19.15
CA TYR A 77 7.51 -10.03 18.52
C TYR A 77 7.36 -9.96 17.00
N ALA A 78 7.79 -8.85 16.42
CA ALA A 78 7.96 -8.70 14.97
C ALA A 78 9.31 -8.05 14.66
N TYR A 79 9.99 -8.57 13.63
CA TYR A 79 11.36 -8.25 13.31
C TYR A 79 11.45 -7.55 11.95
N TYR A 80 12.17 -6.44 11.90
CA TYR A 80 12.32 -5.63 10.69
C TYR A 80 13.79 -5.33 10.41
N LEU A 81 14.27 -5.77 9.25
CA LEU A 81 15.56 -5.32 8.73
C LEU A 81 15.43 -3.92 8.16
N THR A 82 16.30 -3.03 8.62
CA THR A 82 16.42 -1.65 8.17
C THR A 82 17.72 -1.46 7.40
N PHE A 83 17.66 -0.61 6.39
CA PHE A 83 18.83 -0.08 5.71
C PHE A 83 18.64 1.42 5.58
N LEU A 84 19.56 2.17 6.14
CA LEU A 84 19.61 3.63 6.10
C LEU A 84 20.78 4.02 5.20
N PRO A 85 20.56 4.64 4.04
CA PRO A 85 21.65 5.13 3.22
C PRO A 85 22.46 6.17 4.00
N GLU A 86 23.73 6.36 3.65
CA GLU A 86 24.65 7.25 4.39
C GLU A 86 24.09 8.66 4.62
N ALA A 87 23.41 9.23 3.63
CA ALA A 87 22.73 10.53 3.72
C ALA A 87 21.59 10.60 4.77
N ALA A 88 21.14 9.45 5.28
CA ALA A 88 20.10 9.30 6.28
C ALA A 88 20.59 8.54 7.54
N THR A 89 21.90 8.30 7.65
CA THR A 89 22.55 7.78 8.84
C THR A 89 22.20 8.65 10.05
N GLY A 90 21.81 8.02 11.17
CA GLY A 90 21.28 8.74 12.34
C GLY A 90 19.79 9.10 12.27
N ALA A 91 19.04 8.63 11.26
CA ALA A 91 17.58 8.65 11.29
C ALA A 91 17.08 8.01 12.59
N GLY A 92 16.55 8.84 13.49
CA GLY A 92 16.16 8.39 14.82
C GLY A 92 15.11 7.28 14.81
N LEU A 93 15.09 6.49 15.88
CA LEU A 93 14.14 5.39 16.13
C LEU A 93 12.68 5.76 15.76
N ALA A 94 12.25 6.99 16.03
CA ALA A 94 10.91 7.48 15.68
C ALA A 94 10.59 7.40 14.18
N ARG A 95 11.56 7.66 13.29
CA ARG A 95 11.37 7.56 11.84
C ARG A 95 11.20 6.11 11.39
N LEU A 96 12.00 5.21 11.95
CA LEU A 96 11.90 3.77 11.68
C LEU A 96 10.55 3.22 12.15
N ILE A 97 10.12 3.60 13.36
CA ILE A 97 8.79 3.24 13.90
C ILE A 97 7.67 3.77 13.01
N ARG A 98 7.77 5.03 12.54
CA ARG A 98 6.80 5.59 11.59
C ARG A 98 6.72 4.75 10.32
N ILE A 99 7.85 4.40 9.72
CA ILE A 99 7.91 3.57 8.51
C ILE A 99 7.30 2.19 8.78
N ALA A 100 7.60 1.56 9.92
CA ALA A 100 6.99 0.29 10.32
C ALA A 100 5.48 0.40 10.52
N GLY A 101 5.02 1.54 11.04
CA GLY A 101 3.62 1.87 11.19
C GLY A 101 2.84 1.96 9.87
N LEU A 102 3.49 2.33 8.77
CA LEU A 102 2.83 2.59 7.47
C LEU A 102 2.27 1.34 6.80
N ARG A 103 2.74 0.13 7.12
CA ARG A 103 2.26 -1.12 6.47
C ARG A 103 0.75 -1.29 6.60
N GLY A 104 0.20 -1.01 7.78
CA GLY A 104 -1.25 -1.12 8.04
C GLY A 104 -2.05 -0.12 7.21
N PRO A 105 -1.80 1.19 7.33
CA PRO A 105 -2.43 2.22 6.50
C PRO A 105 -2.32 1.97 5.00
N ILE A 106 -1.16 1.51 4.50
CA ILE A 106 -0.99 1.18 3.08
C ILE A 106 -1.97 0.09 2.66
N GLU A 107 -2.08 -0.99 3.43
CA GLU A 107 -3.04 -2.06 3.13
C GLU A 107 -4.48 -1.55 3.17
N THR A 108 -4.83 -0.72 4.16
CA THR A 108 -6.15 -0.08 4.21
C THR A 108 -6.41 0.77 2.96
N THR A 109 -5.45 1.60 2.54
CA THR A 109 -5.59 2.39 1.30
C THR A 109 -5.76 1.50 0.07
N PHE A 110 -5.07 0.36 -0.02
CA PHE A 110 -5.26 -0.59 -1.11
C PHE A 110 -6.64 -1.24 -1.08
N GLN A 111 -7.16 -1.59 0.09
CA GLN A 111 -8.52 -2.14 0.23
C GLN A 111 -9.57 -1.08 -0.11
N ASP A 112 -9.40 0.16 0.33
CA ASP A 112 -10.25 1.29 -0.05
C ASP A 112 -10.21 1.54 -1.56
N ALA A 113 -9.02 1.45 -2.17
CA ALA A 113 -8.84 1.61 -3.61
C ALA A 113 -9.64 0.57 -4.42
N LYS A 114 -9.65 -0.69 -3.95
CA LYS A 114 -10.46 -1.76 -4.53
C LYS A 114 -11.95 -1.49 -4.34
N GLY A 115 -12.38 -1.27 -3.09
CA GLY A 115 -13.80 -1.13 -2.77
C GLY A 115 -14.47 0.13 -3.31
N CYS A 116 -13.74 1.25 -3.42
CA CYS A 116 -14.31 2.52 -3.86
C CYS A 116 -14.05 2.85 -5.33
N PHE A 117 -12.98 2.31 -5.93
CA PHE A 117 -12.54 2.68 -7.28
C PHE A 117 -12.33 1.47 -8.21
N GLY A 118 -12.70 0.27 -7.78
CA GLY A 118 -12.63 -0.94 -8.59
C GLY A 118 -11.22 -1.28 -9.05
N LEU A 119 -10.19 -1.02 -8.22
CA LEU A 119 -8.78 -1.24 -8.59
C LEU A 119 -8.52 -2.64 -9.16
N ASP A 120 -9.22 -3.66 -8.67
CA ASP A 120 -9.15 -5.05 -9.12
C ASP A 120 -10.29 -5.50 -10.04
N GLU A 121 -11.27 -4.65 -10.35
CA GLU A 121 -12.46 -4.98 -11.15
C GLU A 121 -12.24 -4.86 -12.69
N HIS A 122 -10.99 -4.91 -13.15
CA HIS A 122 -10.69 -4.80 -14.57
C HIS A 122 -10.85 -6.14 -15.32
N GLN A 123 -11.36 -6.07 -16.55
CA GLN A 123 -11.33 -7.22 -17.45
C GLN A 123 -9.93 -7.36 -18.05
N MET A 124 -9.19 -8.40 -17.66
CA MET A 124 -7.83 -8.72 -18.12
C MET A 124 -7.81 -9.17 -19.59
N ARG A 125 -8.07 -8.25 -20.53
CA ARG A 125 -8.05 -8.55 -21.97
C ARG A 125 -6.72 -8.23 -22.64
N THR A 126 -6.06 -7.13 -22.25
CA THR A 126 -4.75 -6.72 -22.76
C THR A 126 -3.94 -5.96 -21.70
N TRP A 127 -2.61 -6.02 -21.79
CA TRP A 127 -1.70 -5.29 -20.88
C TRP A 127 -1.97 -3.78 -20.86
N ILE A 128 -2.23 -3.17 -22.02
CA ILE A 128 -2.48 -1.72 -22.12
C ILE A 128 -3.77 -1.34 -21.40
N SER A 129 -4.83 -2.14 -21.53
CA SER A 129 -6.10 -1.93 -20.83
C SER A 129 -5.91 -2.00 -19.32
N VAL A 130 -5.26 -3.06 -18.83
CA VAL A 130 -4.95 -3.26 -17.41
C VAL A 130 -4.16 -2.08 -16.84
N ARG A 131 -3.09 -1.66 -17.54
CA ARG A 131 -2.28 -0.53 -17.10
C ARG A 131 -3.07 0.77 -17.02
N ARG A 132 -3.89 1.08 -18.03
CA ARG A 132 -4.72 2.30 -18.04
C ARG A 132 -5.73 2.29 -16.89
N TRP A 133 -6.40 1.17 -16.66
CA TRP A 133 -7.36 1.01 -15.58
C TRP A 133 -6.72 1.22 -14.21
N ILE A 134 -5.63 0.52 -13.91
CA ILE A 134 -4.92 0.63 -12.64
C ILE A 134 -4.47 2.09 -12.41
N THR A 135 -3.91 2.75 -13.44
CA THR A 135 -3.51 4.15 -13.32
C THR A 135 -4.70 5.06 -13.00
N LEU A 136 -5.83 4.91 -13.69
CA LEU A 136 -7.03 5.73 -13.45
C LEU A 136 -7.59 5.50 -12.04
N ALA A 137 -7.70 4.25 -11.61
CA ALA A 137 -8.18 3.90 -10.26
C ALA A 137 -7.26 4.46 -9.17
N LEU A 138 -5.93 4.36 -9.34
CA LEU A 138 -4.97 4.94 -8.39
C LEU A 138 -5.01 6.48 -8.37
N VAL A 139 -5.17 7.13 -9.52
CA VAL A 139 -5.31 8.60 -9.59
C VAL A 139 -6.59 9.05 -8.86
N ALA A 140 -7.71 8.37 -9.08
CA ALA A 140 -8.97 8.66 -8.40
C ALA A 140 -8.87 8.44 -6.88
N ALA A 141 -8.23 7.35 -6.45
CA ALA A 141 -7.98 7.07 -5.03
C ALA A 141 -7.10 8.14 -4.39
N CYS A 142 -6.01 8.56 -5.05
CA CYS A 142 -5.14 9.64 -4.56
C CYS A 142 -5.87 10.98 -4.47
N ALA A 143 -6.63 11.37 -5.51
CA ALA A 143 -7.38 12.61 -5.52
C ALA A 143 -8.43 12.65 -4.39
N THR A 144 -9.14 11.54 -4.19
CA THR A 144 -10.12 11.39 -3.10
C THR A 144 -9.45 11.43 -1.73
N ALA A 145 -8.31 10.78 -1.55
CA ALA A 145 -7.56 10.81 -0.29
C ALA A 145 -7.09 12.25 0.06
N ILE A 146 -6.60 13.01 -0.92
CA ILE A 146 -6.22 14.42 -0.75
C ILE A 146 -7.44 15.27 -0.39
N ALA A 147 -8.56 15.09 -1.11
CA ALA A 147 -9.80 15.81 -0.84
C ALA A 147 -10.35 15.48 0.56
N HIS A 148 -10.33 14.21 0.96
CA HIS A 148 -10.72 13.76 2.28
C HIS A 148 -9.84 14.36 3.38
N GLN A 149 -8.52 14.39 3.19
CA GLN A 149 -7.61 15.03 4.15
C GLN A 149 -7.91 16.53 4.32
N ARG A 150 -8.19 17.24 3.21
CA ARG A 150 -8.59 18.66 3.25
C ARG A 150 -9.94 18.85 3.93
N ALA A 151 -10.91 17.98 3.65
CA ALA A 151 -12.23 18.03 4.26
C ALA A 151 -12.15 17.77 5.78
N GLN A 152 -11.33 16.82 6.23
CA GLN A 152 -11.09 16.58 7.66
C GLN A 152 -10.46 17.80 8.33
N ALA A 153 -9.47 18.45 7.69
CA ALA A 153 -8.87 19.67 8.21
C ALA A 153 -9.88 20.83 8.34
N ALA A 154 -10.92 20.84 7.48
CA ALA A 154 -12.05 21.76 7.55
C ALA A 154 -13.18 21.29 8.52
N GLY A 155 -12.97 20.22 9.28
CA GLY A 155 -13.93 19.71 10.28
C GLY A 155 -15.00 18.76 9.72
N SER A 156 -14.91 18.35 8.46
CA SER A 156 -15.83 17.37 7.88
C SER A 156 -15.66 16.00 8.52
N ARG A 157 -16.78 15.31 8.72
CA ARG A 157 -16.85 13.92 9.22
C ARG A 157 -17.07 12.91 8.10
N LEU A 158 -17.08 13.35 6.84
CA LEU A 158 -17.25 12.46 5.70
C LEU A 158 -16.10 11.45 5.67
N THR A 159 -16.43 10.17 5.61
CA THR A 159 -15.45 9.10 5.41
C THR A 159 -14.89 9.15 3.99
N LEU A 160 -13.76 8.49 3.75
CA LEU A 160 -13.18 8.38 2.41
C LEU A 160 -14.19 7.74 1.43
N THR A 161 -14.87 6.68 1.87
CA THR A 161 -15.97 6.03 1.13
C THR A 161 -17.11 7.00 0.84
N GLY A 162 -17.57 7.77 1.84
CA GLY A 162 -18.64 8.75 1.64
C GLY A 162 -18.27 9.82 0.61
N LEU A 163 -17.01 10.25 0.61
CA LEU A 163 -16.49 11.21 -0.35
C LEU A 163 -16.33 10.61 -1.76
N ALA A 164 -15.92 9.34 -1.86
CA ALA A 164 -15.88 8.61 -3.12
C ALA A 164 -17.29 8.41 -3.72
N CYS A 165 -18.28 8.05 -2.90
CA CYS A 165 -19.68 7.95 -3.34
C CYS A 165 -20.19 9.31 -3.85
N LEU A 166 -19.90 10.40 -3.14
CA LEU A 166 -20.30 11.74 -3.57
C LEU A 166 -19.69 12.11 -4.93
N TYR A 167 -18.40 11.81 -5.15
CA TYR A 167 -17.79 12.01 -6.46
C TYR A 167 -18.46 11.17 -7.55
N GLY A 168 -18.79 9.91 -7.26
CA GLY A 168 -19.52 9.04 -8.19
C GLY A 168 -20.88 9.63 -8.61
N GLU A 169 -21.65 10.13 -7.64
CA GLU A 169 -22.95 10.77 -7.90
C GLU A 169 -22.82 12.07 -8.69
N ILE A 170 -21.88 12.95 -8.34
CA ILE A 170 -21.64 14.18 -9.10
C ILE A 170 -21.20 13.86 -10.54
N THR A 171 -20.29 12.90 -10.70
CA THR A 171 -19.81 12.50 -12.03
C THR A 171 -20.95 11.93 -12.86
N ARG A 172 -21.80 11.06 -12.28
CA ARG A 172 -23.00 10.56 -12.97
C ARG A 172 -23.94 11.69 -13.35
N ALA A 173 -24.24 12.61 -12.44
CA ALA A 173 -25.14 13.72 -12.70
C ALA A 173 -24.63 14.66 -13.82
N VAL A 174 -23.31 14.88 -13.89
CA VAL A 174 -22.69 15.73 -14.92
C VAL A 174 -22.62 15.04 -16.27
N HIS A 175 -22.38 13.73 -16.30
CA HIS A 175 -22.19 12.98 -17.54
C HIS A 175 -23.45 12.26 -18.05
N HIS A 176 -24.58 12.34 -17.34
CA HIS A 176 -25.75 11.49 -17.57
C HIS A 176 -26.26 11.46 -19.02
N ASP A 177 -26.33 12.60 -19.71
CA ASP A 177 -27.01 12.64 -21.02
C ASP A 177 -26.04 12.42 -22.20
N ASP A 178 -24.89 13.10 -22.21
CA ASP A 178 -23.95 12.99 -23.33
C ASP A 178 -23.11 11.70 -23.30
N PHE A 179 -22.75 11.20 -22.12
CA PHE A 179 -21.93 9.99 -22.01
C PHE A 179 -22.73 8.74 -22.38
N HIS A 180 -23.98 8.62 -21.94
CA HIS A 180 -24.79 7.43 -22.20
C HIS A 180 -25.09 7.26 -23.70
N ASN A 181 -25.39 8.34 -24.41
CA ASN A 181 -25.60 8.32 -25.86
C ASN A 181 -24.31 7.95 -26.59
N HIS A 182 -23.21 8.64 -26.30
CA HIS A 182 -21.92 8.37 -26.94
C HIS A 182 -21.38 6.96 -26.66
N TRP A 183 -21.52 6.47 -25.42
CA TRP A 183 -21.08 5.13 -25.05
C TRP A 183 -21.92 4.04 -25.72
N SER A 184 -23.23 4.27 -25.87
CA SER A 184 -24.12 3.34 -26.58
C SER A 184 -23.76 3.26 -28.06
N GLU A 185 -23.54 4.40 -28.72
CA GLU A 185 -23.06 4.46 -30.11
C GLU A 185 -21.72 3.73 -30.26
N TRP A 186 -20.75 4.03 -29.39
CA TRP A 186 -19.43 3.39 -29.42
C TRP A 186 -19.51 1.86 -29.26
N ILE A 187 -20.36 1.34 -28.36
CA ILE A 187 -20.54 -0.10 -28.19
C ILE A 187 -21.17 -0.74 -29.42
N CYS A 188 -22.18 -0.11 -30.00
CA CYS A 188 -22.82 -0.60 -31.23
C CYS A 188 -21.79 -0.69 -32.36
N ASP A 189 -21.01 0.36 -32.59
CA ASP A 189 -19.96 0.41 -33.60
C ASP A 189 -18.86 -0.64 -33.35
N HIS A 190 -18.43 -0.77 -32.09
CA HIS A 190 -17.42 -1.73 -31.68
C HIS A 190 -17.89 -3.18 -31.87
N ASN A 191 -19.12 -3.48 -31.48
CA ASN A 191 -19.73 -4.80 -31.67
C ASN A 191 -19.94 -5.12 -33.15
N GLU A 192 -20.32 -4.13 -33.96
CA GLU A 192 -20.44 -4.29 -35.41
C GLU A 192 -19.08 -4.60 -36.05
N GLN A 193 -18.02 -3.88 -35.67
CA GLN A 193 -16.66 -4.17 -36.12
C GLN A 193 -16.18 -5.57 -35.71
N ALA A 194 -16.51 -6.02 -34.49
CA ALA A 194 -16.19 -7.36 -34.02
C ALA A 194 -16.95 -8.43 -34.82
N ARG A 195 -18.25 -8.23 -35.11
CA ARG A 195 -19.05 -9.13 -35.97
C ARG A 195 -18.47 -9.22 -37.38
N ARG A 196 -18.19 -8.09 -38.02
CA ARG A 196 -17.57 -8.03 -39.36
C ARG A 196 -16.25 -8.79 -39.39
N SER A 197 -15.39 -8.58 -38.39
CA SER A 197 -14.10 -9.30 -38.25
C SER A 197 -14.28 -10.82 -38.06
N HIS A 198 -15.30 -11.24 -37.33
CA HIS A 198 -15.61 -12.65 -37.11
C HIS A 198 -16.12 -13.34 -38.38
N TYR A 199 -17.00 -12.69 -39.16
CA TYR A 199 -17.46 -13.19 -40.47
C TYR A 199 -16.31 -13.29 -41.48
N GLN A 200 -15.45 -12.26 -41.56
CA GLN A 200 -14.27 -12.26 -42.42
C GLN A 200 -13.29 -13.41 -42.10
N ARG A 201 -13.14 -13.79 -40.84
CA ARG A 201 -12.28 -14.92 -40.43
C ARG A 201 -12.87 -16.30 -40.73
N ARG A 202 -14.20 -16.42 -40.86
CA ARG A 202 -14.88 -17.70 -41.17
C ARG A 202 -15.15 -17.91 -42.67
N GLY A 203 -15.01 -16.87 -43.50
CA GLY A 203 -15.34 -16.93 -44.93
C GLY A 203 -16.84 -16.88 -45.24
N ASP A 204 -17.67 -16.70 -44.21
CA ASP A 204 -19.13 -16.60 -44.35
C ASP A 204 -19.54 -15.15 -44.67
N HIS A 205 -20.41 -14.94 -45.67
CA HIS A 205 -21.05 -13.65 -45.90
C HIS A 205 -22.03 -13.33 -44.76
N GLN A 206 -21.98 -12.10 -44.26
CA GLN A 206 -22.89 -11.62 -43.21
C GLN A 206 -24.35 -11.70 -43.73
N PRO A 207 -25.27 -12.37 -43.01
CA PRO A 207 -26.67 -12.44 -43.45
C PRO A 207 -27.28 -11.04 -43.40
N SER A 208 -27.93 -10.66 -44.51
CA SER A 208 -28.64 -9.39 -44.74
C SER A 208 -29.85 -9.22 -43.84
#